data_AF-A0A7R9WQN8-F1
#
_entry.id   AF-A0A7R9WQN8-F1
#
_cell.length_a   1.000
_cell.length_b   1.000
_cell.length_c   1.000
_cell.angle_alpha   90.00
_cell.angle_beta   90.00
_cell.angle_gamma   90.00
#
_symmetry.space_group_name_H-M   'P 1'
#
loop_
_entity.id
_entity.type
_entity.pdbx_description
1 polymer ?
#
loop_
_entity_poly.entity_id
_entity_poly.type
_entity_poly.pdbx_seq_one_letter_code
_entity_poly.pdbx_strand_id
1 'polypeptide(L)'
;IVSNSIIPGFQKCSIAAFSDVGKDVTYQMSIDPRTGLEDRGSTLRSQIDTNLGYKAVKDIAYNAKANPNRLSIDFVDYRTRNAERIELFCNARESEMVESTGVFVCSEHIRQVTFGTGTEVGVPRQVVGNYAHFWTWRRDPDSPDGGDLKGNLLTAAYLDPQDAMFFDEPSKPVAVYSHILKAQRA
;
A
#
# COMPACT_ATOMS: atom_id res chain seq x y z
N ILE A 1 -25.67 -0.64 -14.64
CA ILE A 1 -24.95 0.59 -14.25
C ILE A 1 -23.49 0.20 -14.12
N VAL A 2 -22.66 0.56 -15.10
CA VAL A 2 -21.21 0.35 -14.99
C VAL A 2 -20.72 1.38 -13.97
N SER A 3 -20.29 0.93 -12.80
CA SER A 3 -19.72 1.80 -11.77
C SER A 3 -18.40 2.35 -12.29
N ASN A 4 -18.47 3.48 -13.00
CA ASN A 4 -17.32 4.19 -13.53
C ASN A 4 -16.67 5.02 -12.42
N SER A 5 -16.24 4.34 -11.36
CA SER A 5 -15.58 4.94 -10.21
C SER A 5 -14.27 4.20 -9.98
N ILE A 6 -13.27 4.51 -10.81
CA ILE A 6 -11.85 4.23 -10.53
C ILE A 6 -11.40 5.20 -9.43
N ILE A 7 -12.04 5.13 -8.26
CA ILE A 7 -11.62 5.89 -7.09
C ILE A 7 -10.62 4.98 -6.36
N PRO A 8 -9.34 5.39 -6.23
CA PRO A 8 -8.37 4.65 -5.45
C PRO A 8 -8.89 4.33 -4.04
N GLY A 9 -8.50 3.18 -3.48
CA GLY A 9 -8.92 2.77 -2.13
C GLY A 9 -10.32 2.18 -2.01
N PHE A 10 -11.19 2.24 -3.03
CA PHE A 10 -12.54 1.64 -3.00
C PHE A 10 -12.69 0.39 -3.87
N GLN A 11 -11.66 0.06 -4.65
CA GLN A 11 -11.62 -1.15 -5.46
C GLN A 11 -10.48 -2.06 -5.00
N LYS A 12 -10.74 -3.37 -4.99
CA LYS A 12 -9.73 -4.38 -4.66
C LYS A 12 -8.44 -4.15 -5.45
N CYS A 13 -7.32 -4.07 -4.73
CA CYS A 13 -5.97 -3.85 -5.26
C CYS A 13 -5.73 -2.49 -5.93
N SER A 14 -6.64 -1.52 -5.78
CA SER A 14 -6.41 -0.15 -6.29
C SER A 14 -5.25 0.54 -5.57
N ILE A 15 -5.04 0.24 -4.29
CA ILE A 15 -3.83 0.55 -3.52
C ILE A 15 -3.37 -0.80 -2.95
N ALA A 16 -2.23 -1.31 -3.41
CA ALA A 16 -1.81 -2.68 -3.09
C ALA A 16 -1.42 -2.87 -1.61
N ALA A 17 -0.83 -1.84 -1.00
CA ALA A 17 -0.17 -1.95 0.30
C ALA A 17 -1.13 -1.93 1.50
N PHE A 18 -2.41 -1.60 1.32
CA PHE A 18 -3.36 -1.52 2.44
C PHE A 18 -4.76 -1.96 2.05
N SER A 19 -5.63 -2.01 3.06
CA SER A 19 -7.01 -2.41 2.92
C SER A 19 -7.85 -1.41 2.14
N ASP A 20 -8.94 -1.89 1.54
CA ASP A 20 -9.94 -1.00 0.98
C ASP A 20 -10.56 -0.15 2.12
N VAL A 21 -10.88 1.11 1.82
CA VAL A 21 -11.50 2.03 2.80
C VAL A 21 -12.81 1.45 3.32
N GLY A 22 -12.98 1.45 4.64
CA GLY A 22 -14.17 0.93 5.31
C GLY A 22 -14.12 -0.57 5.65
N LYS A 23 -12.98 -1.24 5.45
CA LYS A 23 -12.74 -2.60 5.95
C LYS A 23 -11.77 -2.60 7.13
N ASP A 24 -12.12 -3.39 8.14
CA ASP A 24 -11.21 -3.75 9.21
C ASP A 24 -10.49 -5.06 8.86
N VAL A 25 -9.16 -5.04 8.90
CA VAL A 25 -8.34 -6.21 8.59
C VAL A 25 -7.13 -6.30 9.50
N THR A 26 -6.80 -7.52 9.88
CA THR A 26 -5.61 -7.86 10.67
C THR A 26 -4.66 -8.68 9.81
N TYR A 27 -3.44 -8.20 9.64
CA TYR A 27 -2.40 -8.89 8.87
C TYR A 27 -1.13 -9.00 9.70
N GLN A 28 -0.26 -9.93 9.30
CA GLN A 28 1.03 -10.13 9.93
C GLN A 28 2.06 -9.23 9.27
N MET A 29 2.76 -8.45 10.09
CA MET A 29 3.93 -7.67 9.67
C MET A 29 5.19 -8.39 10.15
N SER A 30 6.11 -8.64 9.24
CA SER A 30 7.37 -9.31 9.55
C SER A 30 8.49 -8.28 9.60
N ILE A 31 9.16 -8.18 10.75
CA ILE A 31 10.32 -7.31 10.95
C ILE A 31 11.54 -8.20 11.19
N ASP A 32 12.60 -8.01 10.40
CA ASP A 32 13.86 -8.72 10.60
C ASP A 32 14.50 -8.24 11.93
N PRO A 33 14.66 -9.12 12.93
CA PRO A 33 15.19 -8.73 14.24
C PRO A 33 16.66 -8.31 14.20
N ARG A 34 17.40 -8.65 13.13
CA ARG A 34 18.83 -8.29 13.00
C ARG A 34 19.02 -6.90 12.40
N THR A 35 18.19 -6.55 11.42
CA THR A 35 18.32 -5.27 10.69
C THR A 35 17.30 -4.23 11.15
N GLY A 36 16.23 -4.65 11.84
CA GLY A 36 15.10 -3.80 12.20
C GLY A 36 14.23 -3.41 11.01
N LEU A 37 14.51 -3.93 9.82
CA LEU A 37 13.80 -3.61 8.59
C LEU A 37 12.61 -4.56 8.38
N GLU A 38 11.55 -4.03 7.79
CA GLU A 38 10.41 -4.83 7.37
C GLU A 38 10.79 -5.82 6.26
N ASP A 39 10.43 -7.08 6.43
CA ASP A 39 10.32 -8.02 5.32
C ASP A 39 9.05 -7.69 4.52
N ARG A 40 9.22 -6.72 3.61
CA ARG A 40 8.15 -6.22 2.75
C ARG A 40 7.48 -7.32 1.94
N GLY A 41 8.21 -8.36 1.54
CA GLY A 41 7.63 -9.45 0.76
C GLY A 41 6.61 -10.23 1.57
N SER A 42 6.99 -10.63 2.78
CA SER A 42 6.10 -11.36 3.68
C SER A 42 4.93 -10.48 4.17
N THR A 43 5.20 -9.25 4.57
CA THR A 43 4.16 -8.32 5.07
C THR A 43 3.14 -8.00 3.98
N LEU A 44 3.60 -7.62 2.78
CA LEU A 44 2.70 -7.24 1.68
C LEU A 44 1.83 -8.41 1.22
N ARG A 45 2.40 -9.62 1.19
CA ARG A 45 1.61 -10.84 0.95
C ARG A 45 0.50 -11.00 1.98
N SER A 46 0.83 -10.87 3.27
CA SER A 46 -0.17 -10.96 4.33
C SER A 46 -1.23 -9.87 4.23
N GLN A 47 -0.84 -8.62 3.95
CA GLN A 47 -1.77 -7.50 3.77
C GLN A 47 -2.77 -7.77 2.64
N ILE A 48 -2.27 -8.18 1.47
CA ILE A 48 -3.09 -8.40 0.28
C ILE A 48 -4.03 -9.59 0.48
N ASP A 49 -3.51 -10.74 0.90
CA ASP A 49 -4.32 -11.96 1.07
C ASP A 49 -5.41 -11.75 2.12
N THR A 50 -5.11 -11.05 3.24
CA THR A 50 -6.11 -10.71 4.25
C THR A 50 -7.14 -9.70 3.72
N ASN A 51 -6.74 -8.63 3.04
CA ASN A 51 -7.68 -7.64 2.47
C ASN A 51 -8.64 -8.27 1.45
N LEU A 52 -8.14 -9.22 0.65
CA LEU A 52 -8.95 -9.96 -0.31
C LEU A 52 -9.83 -11.03 0.35
N GLY A 53 -9.41 -11.55 1.50
CA GLY A 53 -10.07 -12.62 2.24
C GLY A 53 -9.74 -14.02 1.73
N TYR A 54 -8.69 -14.15 0.90
CA TYR A 54 -8.24 -15.41 0.32
C TYR A 54 -6.80 -15.30 -0.18
N LYS A 55 -6.12 -16.45 -0.33
CA LYS A 55 -4.77 -16.51 -0.92
C LYS A 55 -4.84 -16.18 -2.41
N ALA A 56 -4.34 -15.01 -2.78
CA ALA A 56 -4.36 -14.47 -4.13
C ALA A 56 -2.96 -14.21 -4.66
N VAL A 57 -1.99 -13.92 -3.79
CA VAL A 57 -0.61 -13.63 -4.19
C VAL A 57 0.09 -14.93 -4.56
N LYS A 58 0.64 -15.00 -5.78
CA LYS A 58 1.49 -16.09 -6.25
C LYS A 58 2.92 -15.85 -5.79
N ASP A 59 3.52 -14.75 -6.22
CA ASP A 59 4.90 -14.40 -5.91
C ASP A 59 5.05 -12.91 -5.59
N ILE A 60 6.06 -12.57 -4.79
CA ILE A 60 6.51 -11.19 -4.60
C ILE A 60 8.01 -11.14 -4.85
N ALA A 61 8.39 -10.57 -5.99
CA ALA A 61 9.78 -10.37 -6.35
C ALA A 61 10.27 -9.04 -5.77
N TYR A 62 11.03 -9.13 -4.67
CA TYR A 62 11.69 -7.99 -4.03
C TYR A 62 13.12 -8.33 -3.64
N ASN A 63 14.06 -7.49 -4.04
CA ASN A 63 15.46 -7.61 -3.63
C ASN A 63 15.99 -6.25 -3.20
N ALA A 64 15.99 -6.02 -1.88
CA ALA A 64 16.43 -4.76 -1.29
C ALA A 64 17.89 -4.40 -1.62
N LYS A 65 18.76 -5.40 -1.86
CA LYS A 65 20.17 -5.16 -2.19
C LYS A 65 20.38 -4.77 -3.65
N ALA A 66 19.60 -5.36 -4.56
CA ALA A 66 19.73 -5.10 -5.99
C ALA A 66 18.90 -3.89 -6.44
N ASN A 67 17.66 -3.78 -5.97
CA ASN A 67 16.79 -2.65 -6.26
C ASN A 67 15.80 -2.42 -5.10
N PRO A 68 16.15 -1.58 -4.12
CA PRO A 68 15.29 -1.30 -2.97
C PRO A 68 14.02 -0.51 -3.35
N ASN A 69 13.98 0.08 -4.54
CA ASN A 69 12.92 0.99 -4.98
C ASN A 69 11.90 0.33 -5.91
N ARG A 70 12.03 -0.97 -6.19
CA ARG A 70 11.08 -1.71 -7.03
C ARG A 70 10.67 -3.02 -6.39
N LEU A 71 9.39 -3.34 -6.49
CA LEU A 71 8.83 -4.62 -6.09
C LEU A 71 7.75 -5.04 -7.10
N SER A 72 7.73 -6.32 -7.48
CA SER A 72 6.67 -6.89 -8.32
C SER A 72 5.83 -7.89 -7.52
N ILE A 73 4.52 -7.86 -7.73
CA ILE A 73 3.53 -8.74 -7.12
C ILE A 73 2.83 -9.47 -8.25
N ASP A 74 3.00 -10.79 -8.31
CA ASP A 74 2.26 -11.63 -9.25
C ASP A 74 1.10 -12.29 -8.51
N PHE A 75 -0.08 -12.25 -9.11
CA PHE A 75 -1.26 -12.93 -8.59
C PHE A 75 -1.40 -14.32 -9.20
N VAL A 76 -2.10 -15.20 -8.49
CA VAL A 76 -2.50 -16.49 -9.03
C VAL A 76 -3.54 -16.24 -10.13
N ASP A 77 -3.34 -16.87 -11.29
CA ASP A 77 -4.19 -16.72 -12.47
C ASP A 77 -5.69 -16.83 -12.10
N TYR A 78 -6.47 -15.87 -12.60
CA TYR A 78 -7.92 -15.77 -12.38
C TYR A 78 -8.38 -15.62 -10.92
N ARG A 79 -7.50 -15.39 -9.94
CA ARG A 79 -7.89 -15.13 -8.54
C ARG A 79 -8.31 -13.69 -8.28
N THR A 80 -7.93 -12.77 -9.14
CA THR A 80 -8.19 -11.33 -9.00
C THR A 80 -8.69 -10.79 -10.34
N ARG A 81 -9.86 -10.13 -10.32
CA ARG A 81 -10.45 -9.53 -11.53
C ARG A 81 -9.78 -8.21 -11.95
N ASN A 82 -9.07 -7.58 -11.02
CA ASN A 82 -8.58 -6.21 -11.17
C ASN A 82 -7.06 -6.13 -11.42
N ALA A 83 -6.33 -7.21 -11.16
CA ALA A 83 -4.89 -7.27 -11.26
C ALA A 83 -4.44 -8.71 -11.51
N GLU A 84 -3.53 -8.91 -12.45
CA GLU A 84 -2.77 -10.15 -12.63
C GLU A 84 -1.33 -9.94 -12.15
N ARG A 85 -0.82 -8.72 -12.29
CA ARG A 85 0.47 -8.27 -11.78
C ARG A 85 0.40 -6.83 -11.33
N ILE A 86 1.11 -6.49 -10.26
CA ILE A 86 1.33 -5.12 -9.81
C ILE A 86 2.82 -4.86 -9.68
N GLU A 87 3.28 -3.74 -10.25
CA GLU A 87 4.63 -3.22 -10.05
C GLU A 87 4.54 -1.98 -9.16
N LEU A 88 5.33 -1.97 -8.08
CA LEU A 88 5.46 -0.82 -7.17
C LEU A 88 6.83 -0.19 -7.35
N PHE A 89 6.84 1.11 -7.61
CA PHE A 89 8.04 1.94 -7.71
C PHE A 89 8.03 2.96 -6.58
N CYS A 90 8.95 2.80 -5.62
CA CYS A 90 9.10 3.74 -4.52
C CYS A 90 10.09 4.84 -4.90
N ASN A 91 9.57 6.06 -4.99
CA ASN A 91 10.30 7.23 -5.49
C ASN A 91 11.01 7.99 -4.37
N ALA A 92 10.44 7.97 -3.15
CA ALA A 92 10.99 8.64 -1.99
C ALA A 92 10.58 7.91 -0.72
N ARG A 93 11.45 7.96 0.29
CA ARG A 93 11.20 7.48 1.65
C ARG A 93 11.79 8.45 2.64
N GLU A 94 11.03 8.77 3.67
CA GLU A 94 11.47 9.62 4.76
C GLU A 94 11.02 9.01 6.08
N SER A 95 11.79 9.25 7.14
CA SER A 95 11.42 8.84 8.48
C SER A 95 12.09 9.73 9.51
N GLU A 96 11.36 10.05 10.57
CA GLU A 96 11.84 10.89 11.66
C GLU A 96 11.20 10.46 12.97
N MET A 97 11.94 10.61 14.07
CA MET A 97 11.38 10.57 15.42
C MET A 97 11.17 12.00 15.89
N VAL A 98 9.93 12.39 16.15
CA VAL A 98 9.59 13.70 16.70
C VAL A 98 9.83 13.66 18.21
N GLU A 99 11.05 13.98 18.65
CA GLU A 99 11.52 13.83 20.03
C GLU A 99 10.58 14.46 21.07
N SER A 100 10.01 15.63 20.77
CA SER A 100 9.12 16.36 21.68
C SER A 100 7.80 15.64 21.97
N THR A 101 7.39 14.71 21.10
CA THR A 101 6.10 13.99 21.22
C THR A 101 6.28 12.48 21.33
N GLY A 102 7.48 11.96 21.07
CA GLY A 102 7.75 10.52 21.00
C GLY A 102 7.02 9.81 19.86
N VAL A 103 6.57 10.56 18.85
CA VAL A 103 5.90 10.01 17.65
C VAL A 103 6.94 9.73 16.59
N PHE A 104 6.96 8.48 16.12
CA PHE A 104 7.71 8.11 14.92
C PHE A 104 6.84 8.37 13.70
N VAL A 105 7.37 9.09 12.72
CA VAL A 105 6.72 9.36 11.45
C VAL A 105 7.54 8.75 10.33
N CYS A 106 6.87 8.17 9.35
CA CYS A 106 7.52 7.77 8.10
C CYS A 106 6.60 7.99 6.91
N SER A 107 7.20 8.16 5.74
CA SER A 107 6.48 8.36 4.49
C SER A 107 7.11 7.57 3.35
N GLU A 108 6.27 7.21 2.38
CA GLU A 108 6.69 6.60 1.13
C GLU A 108 5.89 7.16 -0.04
N HIS A 109 6.57 7.55 -1.10
CA HIS A 109 5.94 7.95 -2.37
C HIS A 109 6.03 6.78 -3.34
N ILE A 110 4.89 6.28 -3.81
CA ILE A 110 4.79 5.07 -4.60
C ILE A 110 4.03 5.33 -5.89
N ARG A 111 4.62 4.94 -7.03
CA ARG A 111 3.89 4.72 -8.28
C ARG A 111 3.53 3.24 -8.37
N GLN A 112 2.25 2.94 -8.49
CA GLN A 112 1.71 1.61 -8.72
C GLN A 112 1.34 1.45 -10.19
N VAL A 113 1.83 0.41 -10.85
CA VAL A 113 1.40 0.02 -12.19
C VAL A 113 0.71 -1.34 -12.09
N THR A 114 -0.59 -1.35 -12.35
CA THR A 114 -1.44 -2.55 -12.26
C THR A 114 -1.72 -3.06 -13.66
N PHE A 115 -1.36 -4.32 -13.91
CA PHE A 115 -1.63 -5.03 -15.16
C PHE A 115 -2.77 -6.02 -14.94
N GLY A 116 -3.64 -6.18 -15.93
CA GLY A 116 -4.62 -7.27 -15.95
C GLY A 116 -5.24 -7.46 -17.33
N THR A 117 -6.13 -8.43 -17.46
CA THR A 117 -6.93 -8.62 -18.67
C THR A 117 -7.83 -7.42 -18.93
N GLY A 118 -7.73 -6.81 -20.10
CA GLY A 118 -8.65 -5.75 -20.52
C GLY A 118 -10.06 -6.26 -20.77
N THR A 119 -10.97 -5.32 -21.02
CA THR A 119 -12.35 -5.62 -21.41
C THR A 119 -12.43 -6.19 -22.82
N GLU A 120 -11.38 -6.02 -23.62
CA GLU A 120 -11.25 -6.56 -24.97
C GLU A 120 -10.25 -7.73 -24.99
N VAL A 121 -10.63 -8.83 -25.63
CA VAL A 121 -9.77 -10.01 -25.77
C VAL A 121 -8.50 -9.63 -26.52
N GLY A 122 -7.34 -9.90 -25.91
CA GLY A 122 -6.02 -9.59 -26.50
C GLY A 122 -5.49 -8.18 -26.20
N VAL A 123 -6.27 -7.31 -25.55
CA VAL A 123 -5.80 -5.99 -25.12
C VAL A 123 -5.52 -6.01 -23.62
N PRO A 124 -4.25 -5.93 -23.19
CA PRO A 124 -3.93 -5.84 -21.76
C PRO A 124 -4.40 -4.49 -21.19
N ARG A 125 -5.00 -4.53 -20.00
CA ARG A 125 -5.30 -3.33 -19.22
C ARG A 125 -4.09 -2.97 -18.39
N GLN A 126 -3.70 -1.70 -18.46
CA GLN A 126 -2.73 -1.09 -17.57
C GLN A 126 -3.37 0.10 -16.87
N VAL A 127 -3.23 0.17 -15.55
CA VAL A 127 -3.68 1.31 -14.74
C VAL A 127 -2.51 1.79 -13.90
N VAL A 128 -2.31 3.10 -13.88
CA VAL A 128 -1.28 3.76 -13.08
C VAL A 128 -1.95 4.49 -11.92
N GLY A 129 -1.39 4.36 -10.72
CA GLY A 129 -1.75 5.18 -9.56
C GLY A 129 -0.49 5.79 -8.94
N ASN A 130 -0.58 7.05 -8.51
CA ASN A 130 0.49 7.73 -7.80
C ASN A 130 0.00 8.05 -6.38
N TYR A 131 0.73 7.56 -5.38
CA TYR A 131 0.33 7.60 -3.98
C TYR A 131 1.45 8.13 -3.09
N ALA A 132 1.09 8.84 -2.02
CA ALA A 132 1.98 9.10 -0.89
C ALA A 132 1.32 8.53 0.37
N HIS A 133 2.06 7.69 1.08
CA HIS A 133 1.65 7.08 2.34
C HIS A 133 2.42 7.75 3.46
N PHE A 134 1.71 8.13 4.53
CA PHE A 134 2.27 8.74 5.73
C PHE A 134 1.81 7.97 6.94
N TRP A 135 2.74 7.31 7.63
CA TRP A 135 2.48 6.60 8.85
C TRP A 135 2.93 7.43 10.04
N THR A 136 2.14 7.35 11.11
CA THR A 136 2.53 7.81 12.42
C THR A 136 2.39 6.64 13.39
N TRP A 137 3.38 6.46 14.26
CA TRP A 137 3.42 5.40 15.24
C TRP A 137 3.83 5.98 16.59
N ARG A 138 3.16 5.53 17.64
CA ARG A 138 3.56 5.79 19.03
C ARG A 138 3.24 4.58 19.89
N ARG A 139 3.94 4.48 21.02
CA ARG A 139 3.56 3.51 22.07
C ARG A 139 2.13 3.76 22.50
N ASP A 140 1.38 2.68 22.67
CA ASP A 140 0.06 2.75 23.27
C ASP A 140 0.21 2.95 24.79
N PRO A 141 -0.23 4.09 25.36
CA PRO A 141 -0.13 4.33 26.79
C PRO A 141 -0.99 3.36 27.62
N ASP A 142 -2.00 2.75 26.98
CA ASP A 142 -2.91 1.80 27.62
C ASP A 142 -2.44 0.35 27.49
N SER A 143 -1.26 0.10 26.87
CA SER A 143 -0.73 -1.25 26.69
C SER A 143 -0.26 -1.83 28.02
N PRO A 144 -0.81 -2.97 28.48
CA PRO A 144 -0.45 -3.58 29.76
C PRO A 144 1.05 -3.91 29.87
N ASP A 145 1.65 -4.34 28.76
CA ASP A 145 3.05 -4.77 28.67
C ASP A 145 3.95 -3.71 28.03
N GLY A 146 3.40 -2.54 27.68
CA GLY A 146 4.11 -1.44 27.03
C GLY A 146 4.63 -1.76 25.62
N GLY A 147 4.14 -2.84 25.02
CA GLY A 147 4.60 -3.40 23.74
C GLY A 147 3.72 -3.06 22.54
N ASP A 148 2.48 -2.60 22.76
CA ASP A 148 1.57 -2.26 21.68
C ASP A 148 1.85 -0.86 21.11
N LEU A 149 1.60 -0.70 19.82
CA LEU A 149 1.69 0.56 19.11
C LEU A 149 0.32 0.96 18.57
N LYS A 150 0.02 2.25 18.66
CA LYS A 150 -1.11 2.90 17.98
C LYS A 150 -0.57 3.85 16.92
N GLY A 151 -1.30 3.98 15.82
CA GLY A 151 -0.88 4.81 14.71
C GLY A 151 -2.01 5.26 13.80
N ASN A 152 -1.65 6.06 12.81
CA ASN A 152 -2.51 6.42 11.69
C ASN A 152 -1.70 6.27 10.40
N LEU A 153 -2.37 5.79 9.34
CA LEU A 153 -1.88 5.87 7.97
C LEU A 153 -2.76 6.83 7.18
N LEU A 154 -2.15 7.90 6.68
CA LEU A 154 -2.74 8.74 5.64
C LEU A 154 -2.25 8.30 4.27
N THR A 155 -3.16 8.15 3.32
CA THR A 155 -2.82 7.87 1.93
C THR A 155 -3.37 8.97 1.03
N ALA A 156 -2.49 9.74 0.43
CA ALA A 156 -2.80 10.75 -0.57
C ALA A 156 -2.72 10.11 -1.97
N ALA A 157 -3.75 10.30 -2.78
CA ALA A 157 -3.78 9.89 -4.19
C ALA A 157 -3.64 11.11 -5.10
N TYR A 158 -2.79 11.01 -6.12
CA TYR A 158 -2.47 12.07 -7.06
C TYR A 158 -2.86 11.67 -8.48
N LEU A 159 -3.09 12.67 -9.32
CA LEU A 159 -3.27 12.48 -10.76
C LEU A 159 -1.97 11.98 -11.40
N ASP A 160 -2.09 11.19 -12.46
CA ASP A 160 -1.00 10.85 -13.38
C ASP A 160 -0.94 11.88 -14.53
N PRO A 161 0.22 12.11 -15.17
CA PRO A 161 0.31 12.99 -16.34
C PRO A 161 -0.64 12.67 -17.50
N GLN A 162 -1.21 11.46 -17.53
CA GLN A 162 -2.21 11.05 -18.51
C GLN A 162 -3.64 11.51 -18.17
N ASP A 163 -3.89 12.01 -16.95
CA ASP A 163 -5.20 12.46 -16.51
C ASP A 163 -5.51 13.88 -17.01
N ALA A 164 -6.77 14.12 -17.40
CA ALA A 164 -7.19 15.35 -18.07
C ALA A 164 -6.92 16.65 -17.28
N MET A 165 -6.93 16.59 -15.94
CA MET A 165 -6.74 17.75 -15.05
C MET A 165 -5.34 17.82 -14.44
N PHE A 166 -4.40 16.95 -14.85
CA PHE A 166 -3.09 16.89 -14.24
C PHE A 166 -2.35 18.24 -14.27
N PHE A 167 -2.42 18.95 -15.40
CA PHE A 167 -1.67 20.19 -15.59
C PHE A 167 -2.30 21.42 -14.91
N ASP A 168 -3.52 21.31 -14.37
CA ASP A 168 -4.16 22.42 -13.67
C ASP A 168 -3.57 22.62 -12.27
N GLU A 169 -3.32 21.52 -11.56
CA GLU A 169 -2.73 21.52 -10.22
C GLU A 169 -2.11 20.14 -9.88
N PRO A 170 -0.92 19.81 -10.43
CA PRO A 170 -0.31 18.49 -10.29
C PRO A 170 0.18 18.19 -8.87
N SER A 171 0.29 19.23 -8.02
CA SER A 171 0.91 19.12 -6.70
C SER A 171 -0.07 18.69 -5.60
N LYS A 172 -1.39 18.81 -5.85
CA LYS A 172 -2.41 18.55 -4.82
C LYS A 172 -2.97 17.13 -4.94
N PRO A 173 -3.22 16.46 -3.80
CA PRO A 173 -3.92 15.19 -3.83
C PRO A 173 -5.37 15.38 -4.24
N VAL A 174 -5.89 14.47 -5.05
CA VAL A 174 -7.31 14.41 -5.43
C VAL A 174 -8.17 13.70 -4.39
N ALA A 175 -7.54 12.86 -3.57
CA ALA A 175 -8.18 12.21 -2.44
C ALA A 175 -7.16 11.92 -1.34
N VAL A 176 -7.63 11.93 -0.09
CA VAL A 176 -6.85 11.51 1.08
C VAL A 176 -7.68 10.53 1.91
N TYR A 177 -7.11 9.38 2.21
CA TYR A 177 -7.71 8.34 3.05
C TYR A 177 -6.97 8.25 4.38
N SER A 178 -7.68 7.93 5.47
CA SER A 178 -7.10 7.74 6.80
C SER A 178 -7.47 6.36 7.35
N HIS A 179 -6.49 5.65 7.89
CA HIS A 179 -6.67 4.36 8.55
C HIS A 179 -6.12 4.43 9.97
N ILE A 180 -6.92 4.02 10.95
CA ILE A 180 -6.45 3.83 12.32
C ILE A 180 -5.68 2.50 12.39
N LEU A 181 -4.45 2.56 12.88
CA LEU A 181 -3.58 1.39 13.00
C LEU A 181 -3.38 1.00 14.46
N LYS A 182 -3.35 -0.30 14.69
CA LYS A 182 -2.90 -0.92 15.94
C LYS A 182 -1.93 -2.05 15.58
N ALA A 183 -0.78 -2.08 16.24
CA ALA A 183 0.19 -3.14 16.08
C ALA A 183 0.51 -3.75 17.43
N GLN A 184 0.56 -5.08 17.47
CA GLN A 184 0.87 -5.86 18.66
C GLN A 184 2.03 -6.80 18.31
N ARG A 185 2.93 -7.00 19.25
CA ARG A 185 4.02 -7.97 19.06
C ARG A 185 3.46 -9.38 19.29
N ALA A 186 3.55 -10.22 18.26
CA ALA A 186 3.21 -11.64 18.32
C ALA A 186 4.36 -12.47 18.92
#